data_AF-A0A150F5B5-F1
#
_entry.id   AF-A0A150F5B5-F1
#
_cell.length_a   1.000
_cell.length_b   1.000
_cell.length_c   1.000
_cell.angle_alpha   90.00
_cell.angle_beta   90.00
_cell.angle_gamma   90.00
#
_symmetry.space_group_name_H-M   'P 1'
#
loop_
_entity.id
_entity.type
_entity.pdbx_description
1 polymer ?
#
loop_
_entity_poly.entity_id
_entity_poly.type
_entity_poly.pdbx_seq_one_letter_code
_entity_poly.pdbx_strand_id
1 'polypeptide(L)'
;MEESQAVMEMIKIIAKWDPFQYGEEFYETEAVDVVQAVYDKDRADELAEAIQDIFEASFEQKLPIASCLQAAEKLLLIKESSSCTP
;
A
#
# COMPACT_ATOMS: atom_id res chain seq x y z
N MET A 1 -9.24 -0.25 -16.43
CA MET A 1 -8.75 0.95 -15.74
C MET A 1 -7.41 1.27 -16.36
N GLU A 2 -7.21 2.48 -16.86
CA GLU A 2 -5.87 2.91 -17.29
C GLU A 2 -5.11 3.21 -15.98
N GLU A 3 -4.11 2.39 -15.65
CA GLU A 3 -3.37 2.57 -14.40
C GLU A 3 -2.46 3.79 -14.52
N SER A 4 -2.64 4.76 -13.64
CA SER A 4 -1.80 5.96 -13.63
C SER A 4 -0.36 5.61 -13.24
N GLN A 5 0.60 6.46 -13.59
CA GLN A 5 2.00 6.28 -13.17
C GLN A 5 2.13 6.13 -11.65
N ALA A 6 1.28 6.84 -10.89
CA ALA A 6 1.22 6.75 -9.44
C ALA A 6 0.79 5.36 -8.96
N VAL A 7 -0.21 4.74 -9.60
CA VAL A 7 -0.66 3.37 -9.27
C VAL A 7 0.47 2.36 -9.47
N MET A 8 1.16 2.41 -10.61
CA MET A 8 2.30 1.51 -10.88
C MET A 8 3.44 1.69 -9.87
N GLU A 9 3.70 2.93 -9.45
CA GLU A 9 4.73 3.21 -8.44
C GLU A 9 4.33 2.68 -7.06
N MET A 10 3.07 2.86 -6.64
CA MET A 10 2.55 2.33 -5.39
C MET A 10 2.64 0.79 -5.35
N ILE A 11 2.19 0.11 -6.41
CA ILE A 11 2.27 -1.36 -6.51
C ILE A 11 3.71 -1.83 -6.33
N LYS A 12 4.65 -1.18 -7.03
CA LYS A 12 6.07 -1.51 -6.95
C LYS A 12 6.66 -1.30 -5.55
N ILE A 13 6.22 -0.27 -4.82
CA ILE A 13 6.68 0.00 -3.46
C ILE A 13 6.16 -1.07 -2.49
N ILE A 14 4.91 -1.48 -2.63
CA ILE A 14 4.30 -2.52 -1.79
C ILE A 14 4.98 -3.86 -2.06
N ALA A 15 5.16 -4.23 -3.33
CA ALA A 15 5.86 -5.44 -3.74
C ALA A 15 7.29 -5.50 -3.17
N LYS A 16 8.05 -4.39 -3.27
CA LYS A 16 9.42 -4.30 -2.75
C LYS A 16 9.52 -4.22 -1.23
N TRP A 17 8.43 -3.88 -0.54
CA TRP A 17 8.44 -3.85 0.91
C TRP A 17 8.61 -5.25 1.48
N ASP A 18 8.05 -6.27 0.82
CA ASP A 18 8.26 -7.70 1.09
C ASP A 18 8.33 -8.04 2.59
N PRO A 19 7.29 -7.69 3.37
CA PRO A 19 7.38 -7.70 4.83
C PRO A 19 7.50 -9.11 5.42
N PHE A 20 7.17 -10.15 4.64
CA PHE A 20 7.26 -11.56 5.03
C PHE A 20 8.40 -12.31 4.33
N GLN A 21 9.18 -11.63 3.48
CA GLN A 21 10.31 -12.21 2.75
C GLN A 21 9.91 -13.37 1.82
N TYR A 22 8.73 -13.28 1.21
CA TYR A 22 8.26 -14.23 0.19
C TYR A 22 8.74 -13.86 -1.21
N GLY A 23 9.21 -12.62 -1.39
CA GLY A 23 9.65 -12.08 -2.67
C GLY A 23 8.59 -11.17 -3.29
N GLU A 24 9.05 -10.18 -4.06
CA GLU A 24 8.20 -9.10 -4.58
C GLU A 24 7.04 -9.57 -5.48
N GLU A 25 7.13 -10.76 -6.06
CA GLU A 25 6.09 -11.39 -6.89
C GLU A 25 4.90 -11.94 -6.09
N PHE A 26 5.01 -12.08 -4.76
CA PHE A 26 3.95 -12.68 -3.93
C PHE A 26 2.89 -11.68 -3.44
N TYR A 27 3.03 -10.40 -3.76
CA TYR A 27 2.19 -9.33 -3.21
C TYR A 27 1.33 -8.62 -4.28
N GLU A 28 1.20 -9.18 -5.49
CA GLU A 28 0.47 -8.53 -6.58
C GLU A 28 -0.99 -8.23 -6.20
N THR A 29 -1.67 -9.18 -5.55
CA THR A 29 -3.07 -9.02 -5.13
C THR A 29 -3.19 -7.98 -4.02
N GLU A 30 -2.39 -8.10 -2.96
CA GLU A 30 -2.45 -7.20 -1.81
C GLU A 30 -2.01 -5.79 -2.20
N ALA A 31 -1.08 -5.65 -3.14
CA ALA A 31 -0.68 -4.36 -3.66
C ALA A 31 -1.83 -3.63 -4.36
N VAL A 32 -2.65 -4.33 -5.14
CA VAL A 32 -3.84 -3.76 -5.78
C VAL A 32 -4.85 -3.33 -4.71
N ASP A 33 -5.13 -4.18 -3.72
CA ASP A 33 -6.07 -3.87 -2.64
C ASP A 33 -5.62 -2.68 -1.80
N VAL A 34 -4.32 -2.61 -1.49
CA VAL A 34 -3.75 -1.46 -0.76
C VAL A 34 -3.84 -0.19 -1.60
N VAL A 35 -3.59 -0.25 -2.92
CA VAL A 35 -3.78 0.92 -3.80
C VAL A 35 -5.23 1.40 -3.79
N GLN A 36 -6.22 0.50 -3.81
CA GLN A 36 -7.62 0.90 -3.66
C GLN A 36 -7.83 1.62 -2.31
N ALA A 37 -7.32 1.06 -1.22
CA ALA A 37 -7.41 1.67 0.10
C ALA A 37 -6.74 3.07 0.18
N VAL A 38 -5.64 3.30 -0.56
CA VAL A 38 -4.98 4.62 -0.65
C VAL A 38 -5.92 5.68 -1.22
N TYR A 39 -6.76 5.34 -2.19
CA TYR A 39 -7.73 6.29 -2.74
C TYR A 39 -8.94 6.51 -1.83
N ASP A 40 -9.31 5.51 -1.03
CA ASP A 40 -10.44 5.58 -0.08
C ASP A 40 -10.08 6.23 1.27
N LYS A 41 -8.79 6.25 1.64
CA LYS A 41 -8.29 6.76 2.93
C LYS A 41 -7.35 7.94 2.72
N ASP A 42 -7.59 9.04 3.43
CA ASP A 42 -6.74 10.24 3.38
C ASP A 42 -5.80 10.37 4.60
N ARG A 43 -5.97 9.51 5.60
CA ARG A 43 -5.17 9.53 6.82
C ARG A 43 -4.29 8.28 6.93
N ALA A 44 -3.02 8.50 7.30
CA ALA A 44 -2.02 7.44 7.37
C ALA A 44 -2.35 6.38 8.43
N ASP A 45 -2.98 6.75 9.54
CA ASP A 45 -3.41 5.82 10.59
C ASP A 45 -4.53 4.89 10.10
N GLU A 46 -5.55 5.44 9.44
CA GLU A 46 -6.63 4.63 8.85
C GLU A 46 -6.12 3.72 7.72
N LEU A 47 -5.18 4.21 6.90
CA LEU A 47 -4.57 3.40 5.84
C LEU A 47 -3.66 2.31 6.42
N ALA A 48 -2.96 2.57 7.52
CA ALA A 48 -2.12 1.58 8.18
C ALA A 48 -2.93 0.39 8.72
N GLU A 49 -4.10 0.67 9.30
CA GLU A 49 -5.04 -0.37 9.74
C GLU A 49 -5.54 -1.19 8.54
N ALA A 50 -5.95 -0.54 7.45
CA ALA A 50 -6.37 -1.23 6.24
C ALA A 50 -5.25 -2.11 5.63
N ILE A 51 -4.02 -1.62 5.57
CA ILE A 51 -2.86 -2.41 5.11
C ILE A 51 -2.65 -3.63 6.02
N GLN A 52 -2.74 -3.45 7.35
CA GLN A 52 -2.60 -4.57 8.28
C GLN A 52 -3.67 -5.63 8.04
N ASP A 53 -4.93 -5.22 7.88
CA ASP A 53 -6.06 -6.13 7.67
C ASP A 53 -5.97 -6.88 6.33
N ILE A 54 -5.55 -6.20 5.26
CA ILE A 54 -5.34 -6.82 3.93
C ILE A 54 -4.28 -7.93 4.03
N PHE A 55 -3.11 -7.63 4.62
CA PHE A 55 -2.05 -8.63 4.76
C PHE A 55 -2.42 -9.73 5.75
N GLU A 56 -3.13 -9.42 6.84
CA GLU A 56 -3.60 -10.41 7.80
C GLU A 56 -4.63 -11.36 7.16
N ALA A 57 -5.50 -10.86 6.28
CA ALA A 57 -6.46 -11.67 5.56
C ALA A 57 -5.81 -12.61 4.53
N SER A 58 -4.75 -12.16 3.85
CA SER A 58 -4.06 -12.96 2.81
C SER A 58 -3.05 -13.96 3.37
N PHE A 59 -2.31 -13.57 4.42
CA PHE A 59 -1.17 -14.35 4.92
C PHE A 59 -1.43 -14.97 6.29
N GLU A 60 -2.60 -14.72 6.90
CA GLU A 60 -2.95 -15.16 8.26
C GLU A 60 -1.89 -14.71 9.30
N GLN A 61 -1.19 -13.62 9.01
CA GLN A 61 -0.09 -13.06 9.79
C GLN A 61 -0.28 -11.57 10.00
N LYS A 62 -0.19 -11.14 11.27
CA LYS A 62 -0.39 -9.75 11.65
C LYS A 62 0.91 -8.95 11.56
N LEU A 63 0.96 -7.97 10.68
CA LEU A 63 2.08 -7.05 10.56
C LEU A 63 2.12 -6.05 11.74
N PRO A 64 3.30 -5.61 12.20
CA PRO A 64 3.39 -4.52 13.17
C PRO A 64 2.78 -3.24 12.60
N ILE A 65 1.83 -2.63 13.33
CA ILE A 65 1.12 -1.41 12.85
C ILE A 65 2.09 -0.26 12.52
N ALA A 66 3.19 -0.14 13.24
CA ALA A 66 4.23 0.86 12.96
C ALA A 66 4.91 0.66 11.60
N SER A 67 4.98 -0.59 11.11
CA SER A 67 5.51 -0.88 9.77
C SER A 67 4.47 -0.54 8.70
N CYS A 68 3.18 -0.87 8.95
CA CYS A 68 2.08 -0.47 8.06
C CYS A 68 1.97 1.04 7.94
N LEU A 69 2.18 1.78 9.05
CA LEU A 69 2.18 3.24 9.07
C LEU A 69 3.26 3.84 8.16
N GLN A 70 4.48 3.31 8.20
CA GLN A 70 5.55 3.77 7.30
C GLN A 70 5.25 3.49 5.83
N ALA A 71 4.54 2.40 5.52
CA ALA A 71 4.08 2.12 4.17
C ALA A 71 2.96 3.10 3.77
N ALA A 72 1.96 3.29 4.62
CA ALA A 72 0.85 4.22 4.41
C ALA A 72 1.32 5.65 4.11
N GLU A 73 2.25 6.18 4.91
CA GLU A 73 2.82 7.52 4.71
C GLU A 73 3.46 7.67 3.32
N LYS A 74 4.26 6.68 2.89
CA LYS A 74 4.89 6.69 1.55
C LYS A 74 3.86 6.69 0.43
N LEU A 75 2.81 5.88 0.57
CA LEU A 75 1.77 5.76 -0.45
C LEU A 75 0.94 7.03 -0.58
N LEU A 76 0.56 7.65 0.54
CA LEU A 76 -0.16 8.92 0.54
C LEU A 76 0.68 10.06 -0.07
N LEU A 77 2.00 10.09 0.17
CA LEU A 77 2.87 11.06 -0.48
C LEU A 77 2.85 10.97 -2.02
N ILE A 78 2.75 9.75 -2.56
CA ILE A 78 2.65 9.52 -4.01
C ILE A 78 1.29 9.97 -4.53
N LYS A 79 0.21 9.64 -3.81
CA LYS A 79 -1.16 10.09 -4.12
C LYS A 79 -1.21 11.62 -4.23
N GLU A 80 -0.69 12.32 -3.22
CA GLU A 80 -0.66 13.79 -3.18
C GLU A 80 0.22 14.37 -4.29
N SER A 81 1.41 13.81 -4.51
CA SER A 81 2.33 14.27 -5.57
C SER A 81 1.74 14.11 -6.97
N SER A 82 0.89 13.10 -7.18
CA SER A 82 0.19 12.87 -8.45
C SER A 82 -1.04 13.77 -8.65
N SER A 83 -1.64 14.23 -7.54
CA SER A 83 -2.83 15.09 -7.56
C SER A 83 -2.49 16.58 -7.65
N CYS A 84 -1.25 16.97 -7.32
CA CYS A 84 -0.75 18.32 -7.54
C CYS A 84 -0.37 18.57 -9.01
N THR A 85 -1.28 19.21 -9.75
CA THR A 85 -0.94 19.98 -10.95
C THR A 85 -0.82 21.48 -10.58
N PRO A 86 0.17 22.22 -11.10
CA PRO A 86 0.32 23.66 -10.83
C PRO A 86 -0.79 24.52 -11.46
#